data_AF-A0A7R9KZP1-F1
#
_entry.id   AF-A0A7R9KZP1-F1
#
_cell.length_a   1.000
_cell.length_b   1.000
_cell.length_c   1.000
_cell.angle_alpha   90.00
_cell.angle_beta   90.00
_cell.angle_gamma   90.00
#
_symmetry.space_group_name_H-M   'P 1'
#
loop_
_entity.id
_entity.type
_entity.pdbx_description
1 polymer ?
#
loop_
_entity_poly.entity_id
_entity_poly.type
_entity_poly.pdbx_seq_one_letter_code
_entity_poly.pdbx_strand_id
1 'polypeptide(L)'
;MSSIIELIMDEPSQLKCLLVNTLNTSTAKCNFTQNIADCGYDGIIYDFTRMVYCDFGDQYRAVSLVVLFGILLFLFLSMGVVADEFLCPALLTISKTLRLPDNIAGVTFLAFGNGAPDIFSSISGVTQSKPQLIFSGLLGAGIFVTTVVVGSVLLTGQFEVMQRPLMRDIAFYIGATFMVWFII
;
A
#
# COMPACT_ATOMS: atom_id res chain seq x y z
N MET A 1 -14.66 8.74 33.91
CA MET A 1 -13.42 8.80 33.11
C MET A 1 -12.65 7.47 33.15
N SER A 2 -12.56 6.79 34.31
CA SER A 2 -11.91 5.47 34.42
C SER A 2 -12.65 4.32 33.70
N SER A 3 -13.99 4.33 33.67
CA SER A 3 -14.79 3.21 33.12
C SER A 3 -14.89 3.17 31.59
N ILE A 4 -14.51 4.24 30.89
CA ILE A 4 -14.51 4.29 29.41
C ILE A 4 -13.22 3.66 28.86
N ILE A 5 -12.11 3.77 29.59
CA ILE A 5 -10.80 3.23 29.17
C ILE A 5 -10.83 1.69 29.18
N GLU A 6 -11.52 1.06 30.14
CA GLU A 6 -11.68 -0.41 30.17
C GLU A 6 -12.55 -0.95 29.02
N LEU A 7 -13.58 -0.20 28.60
CA LEU A 7 -14.42 -0.57 27.44
C LEU A 7 -13.68 -0.42 26.10
N ILE A 8 -12.67 0.46 26.01
CA ILE A 8 -11.86 0.67 24.80
C ILE A 8 -10.86 -0.47 24.57
N MET A 9 -10.48 -1.21 25.62
CA MET A 9 -9.49 -2.29 25.51
C MET A 9 -10.04 -3.55 24.80
N ASP A 10 -11.36 -3.70 24.69
CA ASP A 10 -12.05 -4.88 24.15
C ASP A 10 -12.39 -4.80 22.64
N GLU A 11 -12.20 -3.63 22.01
CA GLU A 11 -12.47 -3.41 20.57
C GLU A 11 -11.29 -3.88 19.67
N PRO A 12 -11.55 -4.36 18.44
CA PRO A 12 -10.51 -4.78 17.49
C PRO A 12 -9.53 -3.63 17.20
N SER A 13 -8.26 -3.98 16.97
CA SER A 13 -7.13 -3.05 16.82
C SER A 13 -7.36 -1.91 15.80
N GLN A 14 -8.20 -2.11 14.78
CA GLN A 14 -8.58 -1.08 13.80
C GLN A 14 -9.49 0.02 14.38
N LEU A 15 -10.37 -0.30 15.33
CA LEU A 15 -11.34 0.67 15.87
C LEU A 15 -10.72 1.57 16.94
N LYS A 16 -9.70 1.07 17.66
CA LYS A 16 -8.98 1.81 18.71
C LYS A 16 -8.38 3.12 18.22
N CYS A 17 -7.84 3.15 16.99
CA CYS A 17 -7.28 4.37 16.42
C CYS A 17 -8.31 5.30 15.80
N LEU A 18 -9.46 4.76 15.37
CA LEU A 18 -10.56 5.57 14.85
C LEU A 18 -11.14 6.49 15.92
N LEU A 19 -11.06 6.08 17.20
CA LEU A 19 -11.47 6.90 18.35
C LEU A 19 -10.68 8.21 18.49
N VAL A 20 -9.55 8.41 17.81
CA VAL A 20 -8.84 9.70 17.84
C VAL A 20 -9.72 10.85 17.34
N ASN A 21 -10.68 10.56 16.47
CA ASN A 21 -11.58 11.56 15.90
C ASN A 21 -12.69 12.01 16.85
N THR A 22 -12.95 11.27 17.94
CA THR A 22 -13.98 11.66 18.94
C THR A 22 -13.44 12.64 19.98
N LEU A 23 -12.13 12.84 20.04
CA LEU A 23 -11.47 13.81 20.91
C LEU A 23 -11.63 15.22 20.32
N ASN A 24 -11.96 16.20 21.17
CA ASN A 24 -12.15 17.59 20.72
C ASN A 24 -10.87 18.43 20.73
N THR A 25 -9.86 18.04 21.52
CA THR A 25 -8.64 18.84 21.73
C THR A 25 -7.46 18.26 20.96
N SER A 26 -6.73 19.08 20.20
CA SER A 26 -5.54 18.66 19.43
C SER A 26 -4.45 18.03 20.30
N THR A 27 -4.22 18.55 21.50
CA THR A 27 -3.27 17.99 22.48
C THR A 27 -3.71 16.60 22.96
N ALA A 28 -5.02 16.39 23.13
CA ALA A 28 -5.55 15.09 23.52
C ALA A 28 -5.43 14.07 22.39
N LYS A 29 -5.64 14.49 21.13
CA LYS A 29 -5.40 13.66 19.94
C LYS A 29 -3.95 13.20 19.84
N CYS A 30 -2.99 14.13 19.95
CA CYS A 30 -1.57 13.78 19.87
C CYS A 30 -1.14 12.85 21.02
N ASN A 31 -1.57 13.14 22.27
CA ASN A 31 -1.25 12.28 23.41
C ASN A 31 -1.91 10.88 23.28
N PHE A 32 -3.11 10.81 22.72
CA PHE A 32 -3.79 9.54 22.43
C PHE A 32 -3.03 8.72 21.39
N THR A 33 -2.60 9.34 20.29
CA THR A 33 -1.80 8.68 19.24
C THR A 33 -0.45 8.18 19.74
N GLN A 34 0.20 8.90 20.65
CA GLN A 34 1.50 8.48 21.22
C GLN A 34 1.39 7.34 22.22
N ASN A 35 0.28 7.24 22.96
CA ASN A 35 0.11 6.24 24.02
C ASN A 35 -0.46 4.91 23.53
N ILE A 36 -1.00 4.86 22.32
CA ILE A 36 -1.61 3.65 21.75
C ILE A 36 -0.70 3.09 20.66
N ALA A 37 -0.05 1.97 20.97
CA ALA A 37 0.85 1.26 20.05
C ALA A 37 0.16 0.78 18.76
N ASP A 38 -1.16 0.62 18.77
CA ASP A 38 -1.92 0.22 17.58
C ASP A 38 -1.98 1.31 16.49
N CYS A 39 -1.79 2.59 16.86
CA CYS A 39 -1.92 3.74 15.94
C CYS A 39 -0.63 4.09 15.22
N GLY A 40 0.49 3.58 15.73
CA GLY A 40 1.74 3.54 15.01
C GLY A 40 1.72 2.36 14.03
N TYR A 41 2.13 2.63 12.80
CA TYR A 41 2.64 1.56 11.95
C TYR A 41 4.12 1.40 12.32
N ASP A 42 4.54 0.18 12.68
CA ASP A 42 5.96 -0.16 12.90
C ASP A 42 6.71 -0.22 11.55
N GLY A 43 6.60 0.86 10.78
CA GLY A 43 7.36 1.10 9.57
C GLY A 43 8.73 1.69 9.92
N ILE A 44 9.73 1.32 9.14
CA ILE A 44 11.15 1.61 9.41
C ILE A 44 11.48 3.12 9.35
N ILE A 45 10.60 3.98 8.80
CA ILE A 45 10.99 5.35 8.41
C ILE A 45 10.13 6.47 9.04
N TYR A 46 8.79 6.48 8.95
CA TYR A 46 7.95 7.55 9.54
C TYR A 46 6.52 7.13 9.89
N ASP A 47 6.01 7.59 11.03
CA ASP A 47 4.61 7.43 11.46
C ASP A 47 3.75 8.62 10.96
N PHE A 48 2.93 8.36 9.94
CA PHE A 48 2.05 9.36 9.34
C PHE A 48 0.98 9.87 10.31
N THR A 49 0.52 9.02 11.25
CA THR A 49 -0.49 9.41 12.23
C THR A 49 0.08 10.48 13.17
N ARG A 50 1.34 10.33 13.58
CA ARG A 50 2.06 11.33 14.36
C ARG A 50 2.26 12.62 13.59
N MET A 51 2.65 12.55 12.32
CA MET A 51 2.82 13.73 11.47
C MET A 51 1.52 14.55 11.39
N VAL A 52 0.38 13.91 11.12
CA VAL A 52 -0.92 14.58 10.96
C VAL A 52 -1.42 15.21 12.27
N TYR A 53 -1.35 14.48 13.38
CA TYR A 53 -1.98 14.91 14.64
C TYR A 53 -1.05 15.64 15.61
N CYS A 54 0.27 15.40 15.57
CA CYS A 54 1.24 15.99 16.48
C CYS A 54 2.09 17.11 15.86
N ASP A 55 2.58 16.95 14.62
CA ASP A 55 3.49 17.94 14.02
C ASP A 55 2.74 19.14 13.42
N PHE A 56 1.73 18.89 12.58
CA PHE A 56 0.89 19.95 12.00
C PHE A 56 -0.27 20.35 12.93
N GLY A 57 -0.79 19.38 13.69
CA GLY A 57 -1.96 19.57 14.54
C GLY A 57 -3.29 19.59 13.77
N ASP A 58 -4.38 19.37 14.52
CA ASP A 58 -5.72 19.15 13.97
C ASP A 58 -6.23 20.32 13.10
N GLN A 59 -5.79 21.54 13.40
CA GLN A 59 -6.20 22.76 12.73
C GLN A 59 -5.65 22.87 11.30
N TYR A 60 -4.51 22.23 11.00
CA TYR A 60 -3.84 22.28 9.69
C TYR A 60 -3.88 20.94 8.94
N ARG A 61 -4.90 20.11 9.20
CA ARG A 61 -5.12 18.82 8.50
C ARG A 61 -5.02 18.92 6.98
N ALA A 62 -5.58 19.98 6.39
CA ALA A 62 -5.53 20.19 4.94
C ALA A 62 -4.09 20.35 4.42
N VAL A 63 -3.23 21.06 5.16
CA VAL A 63 -1.81 21.22 4.80
C VAL A 63 -1.10 19.88 4.88
N SER A 64 -1.35 19.10 5.94
CA SER A 64 -0.77 17.76 6.07
C SER A 64 -1.18 16.84 4.91
N LEU A 65 -2.44 16.88 4.45
CA LEU A 65 -2.91 16.08 3.32
C LEU A 65 -2.23 16.52 2.00
N VAL A 66 -2.07 17.82 1.78
CA VAL A 66 -1.37 18.34 0.59
C VAL A 66 0.09 17.90 0.58
N VAL A 67 0.76 17.95 1.74
CA VAL A 67 2.15 17.47 1.87
C VAL A 67 2.24 15.98 1.59
N LEU A 68 1.35 15.16 2.17
CA LEU A 68 1.31 13.71 1.93
C LEU A 68 1.09 13.38 0.45
N PHE A 69 0.16 14.07 -0.19
CA PHE A 69 -0.10 13.90 -1.62
C PHE A 69 1.12 14.32 -2.47
N GLY A 70 1.79 15.41 -2.10
CA GLY A 70 3.04 15.84 -2.75
C GLY A 70 4.16 14.81 -2.62
N ILE A 71 4.34 14.22 -1.44
CA ILE A 71 5.31 13.13 -1.20
C ILE A 71 4.94 11.90 -2.04
N LEU A 72 3.66 11.51 -2.07
CA LEU A 72 3.20 10.37 -2.85
C LEU A 72 3.48 10.55 -4.35
N LEU A 73 3.18 11.73 -4.90
CA LEU A 73 3.48 12.05 -6.29
C LEU A 73 4.98 12.04 -6.57
N PHE A 74 5.79 12.63 -5.68
CA PHE A 74 7.24 12.63 -5.82
C PHE A 74 7.79 11.19 -5.84
N LEU A 75 7.36 10.34 -4.90
CA LEU A 75 7.75 8.94 -4.85
C LEU A 75 7.34 8.19 -6.12
N PHE A 76 6.10 8.39 -6.58
CA PHE A 76 5.59 7.75 -7.78
C PHE A 76 6.42 8.13 -9.03
N LEU A 77 6.70 9.42 -9.21
CA LEU A 77 7.53 9.91 -10.33
C LEU A 77 8.97 9.39 -10.23
N SER A 78 9.55 9.39 -9.03
CA SER A 78 10.92 8.91 -8.82
C SER A 78 11.06 7.42 -9.14
N MET A 79 10.10 6.58 -8.73
CA MET A 79 10.07 5.16 -9.04
C MET A 79 9.92 4.92 -10.55
N GLY A 80 9.13 5.75 -11.24
CA GLY A 80 9.03 5.72 -12.69
C GLY A 80 10.36 5.98 -13.40
N VAL A 81 11.08 7.04 -12.99
CA VAL A 81 12.41 7.36 -13.55
C VAL A 81 13.41 6.25 -13.26
N VAL A 82 13.43 5.73 -12.03
CA VAL A 82 14.33 4.63 -11.65
C VAL A 82 14.04 3.36 -12.44
N ALA A 83 12.75 3.07 -12.69
CA ALA A 83 12.36 1.92 -13.49
C ALA A 83 12.85 2.03 -14.94
N ASP A 84 12.68 3.19 -15.57
CA ASP A 84 13.07 3.39 -16.97
C ASP A 84 14.59 3.44 -17.16
N GLU A 85 15.30 4.24 -16.34
CA GLU A 85 16.74 4.48 -16.54
C GLU A 85 17.64 3.37 -15.97
N PHE A 86 17.22 2.67 -14.91
CA PHE A 86 18.07 1.68 -14.23
C PHE A 86 17.54 0.26 -14.35
N LEU A 87 16.25 0.04 -14.09
CA LEU A 87 15.69 -1.31 -14.06
C LEU A 87 15.59 -1.93 -15.46
N CYS A 88 15.07 -1.20 -16.45
CA CYS A 88 14.93 -1.69 -17.82
C CYS A 88 16.28 -2.11 -18.46
N PRO A 89 17.37 -1.31 -18.40
CA PRO A 89 18.68 -1.74 -18.92
C PRO A 89 19.29 -2.92 -18.16
N ALA A 90 19.08 -2.98 -16.84
CA ALA A 90 19.52 -4.12 -16.03
C ALA A 90 18.80 -5.41 -16.46
N LEU A 91 17.49 -5.36 -16.67
CA LEU A 91 16.68 -6.48 -17.16
C LEU A 91 17.16 -6.97 -18.53
N LEU A 92 17.46 -6.07 -19.45
CA LEU A 92 18.00 -6.42 -20.78
C LEU A 92 19.36 -7.14 -20.68
N THR A 93 20.22 -6.71 -19.76
CA THR A 93 21.53 -7.34 -19.54
C THR A 93 21.39 -8.74 -18.94
N ILE A 94 20.49 -8.89 -17.96
CA ILE A 94 20.17 -10.18 -17.34
C ILE A 94 19.56 -11.14 -18.37
N SER A 95 18.61 -10.66 -19.17
CA SER A 95 17.96 -11.39 -20.25
C SER A 95 18.98 -11.98 -21.24
N LYS A 96 19.92 -11.13 -21.71
CA LYS A 96 21.02 -11.55 -22.59
C LYS A 96 21.95 -12.59 -21.95
N THR A 97 22.25 -12.43 -20.66
CA THR A 97 23.14 -13.34 -19.92
C THR A 97 22.51 -14.72 -19.73
N LEU A 98 21.22 -14.74 -19.39
CA LEU A 98 20.45 -15.97 -19.18
C LEU A 98 19.90 -16.59 -20.48
N ARG A 99 20.11 -15.93 -21.63
CA ARG A 99 19.54 -16.29 -22.95
C ARG A 99 18.02 -16.43 -22.91
N LEU A 100 17.37 -15.56 -22.14
CA LEU A 100 15.91 -15.50 -22.06
C LEU A 100 15.37 -14.49 -23.09
N PRO A 101 14.11 -14.66 -23.52
CA PRO A 101 13.39 -13.61 -24.21
C PRO A 101 13.13 -12.41 -23.29
N ASP A 102 13.30 -11.19 -23.80
CA ASP A 102 13.15 -9.95 -23.02
C ASP A 102 11.75 -9.79 -22.40
N ASN A 103 10.71 -10.28 -23.08
CA ASN A 103 9.35 -10.30 -22.56
C ASN A 103 9.20 -11.24 -21.35
N ILE A 104 9.88 -12.40 -21.33
CA ILE A 104 9.85 -13.33 -20.20
C ILE A 104 10.65 -12.77 -19.02
N ALA A 105 11.79 -12.14 -19.30
CA ALA A 105 12.59 -11.46 -18.28
C ALA A 105 11.79 -10.33 -17.61
N GLY A 106 11.09 -9.51 -18.40
CA GLY A 106 10.18 -8.48 -17.90
C GLY A 106 9.07 -9.07 -17.04
N VAL A 107 8.29 -10.02 -17.56
CA VAL A 107 7.15 -10.61 -16.82
C VAL A 107 7.58 -11.31 -15.52
N THR A 108 8.83 -11.79 -15.43
CA THR A 108 9.32 -12.53 -14.25
C THR A 108 10.05 -11.62 -13.26
N PHE A 109 11.12 -10.96 -13.69
CA PHE A 109 12.00 -10.20 -12.79
C PHE A 109 11.37 -8.87 -12.37
N LEU A 110 10.60 -8.20 -13.23
CA LEU A 110 9.85 -7.00 -12.85
C LEU A 110 8.76 -7.35 -11.83
N ALA A 111 8.00 -8.43 -12.10
CA ALA A 111 6.98 -8.92 -11.19
C ALA A 111 7.58 -9.34 -9.84
N PHE A 112 8.72 -10.02 -9.85
CA PHE A 112 9.44 -10.40 -8.64
C PHE A 112 9.95 -9.17 -7.87
N GLY A 113 10.53 -8.18 -8.56
CA GLY A 113 11.02 -6.96 -7.93
C GLY A 113 9.92 -6.15 -7.25
N ASN A 114 8.74 -6.06 -7.88
CA ASN A 114 7.57 -5.41 -7.29
C ASN A 114 6.97 -6.22 -6.13
N GLY A 115 6.89 -7.55 -6.26
CA GLY A 115 6.24 -8.40 -5.24
C GLY A 115 7.10 -8.72 -4.01
N ALA A 116 8.43 -8.66 -4.13
CA ALA A 116 9.33 -8.92 -3.00
C ALA A 116 9.06 -8.03 -1.77
N PRO A 117 9.03 -6.68 -1.88
CA PRO A 117 8.73 -5.82 -0.74
C PRO A 117 7.33 -6.08 -0.15
N ASP A 118 6.33 -6.39 -0.98
CA ASP A 118 4.98 -6.71 -0.53
C ASP A 118 4.95 -7.99 0.33
N ILE A 119 5.72 -9.01 -0.06
CA ILE A 119 5.84 -10.25 0.73
C ILE A 119 6.51 -9.97 2.07
N PHE A 120 7.62 -9.22 2.10
CA PHE A 120 8.28 -8.85 3.35
C PHE A 120 7.38 -8.02 4.26
N SER A 121 6.65 -7.05 3.69
CA SER A 121 5.68 -6.25 4.43
C SER A 121 4.55 -7.12 4.99
N SER A 122 4.05 -8.08 4.20
CA SER A 122 3.00 -9.00 4.62
C SER A 122 3.46 -9.91 5.76
N ILE A 123 4.68 -10.46 5.70
CA ILE A 123 5.25 -11.27 6.78
C ILE A 123 5.34 -10.44 8.06
N SER A 124 5.84 -9.20 7.97
CA SER A 124 5.94 -8.29 9.13
C SER A 124 4.57 -7.90 9.70
N GLY A 125 3.54 -7.74 8.86
CA GLY A 125 2.19 -7.45 9.31
C GLY A 125 1.49 -8.63 9.98
N VAL A 126 1.76 -9.87 9.53
CA VAL A 126 1.22 -11.08 10.14
C VAL A 126 1.83 -11.27 11.53
N THR A 127 3.12 -11.01 11.71
CA THR A 127 3.76 -11.07 13.04
C THR A 127 3.20 -10.03 14.01
N GLN A 128 2.65 -8.93 13.51
CA GLN A 128 1.97 -7.89 14.31
C GLN A 128 0.47 -8.20 14.55
N SER A 129 -0.03 -9.37 14.16
CA SER A 129 -1.45 -9.75 14.32
C SER A 129 -2.43 -8.78 13.64
N LYS A 130 -2.01 -8.14 12.54
CA LYS A 130 -2.83 -7.19 11.76
C LYS A 130 -3.15 -7.73 10.34
N PRO A 131 -3.69 -8.96 10.16
CA PRO A 131 -3.85 -9.57 8.84
C PRO A 131 -4.84 -8.84 7.92
N GLN A 132 -5.88 -8.22 8.47
CA GLN A 132 -6.91 -7.51 7.70
C GLN A 132 -6.36 -6.30 6.93
N LEU A 133 -5.40 -5.58 7.51
CA LEU A 133 -4.70 -4.47 6.85
C LEU A 133 -3.86 -4.95 5.67
N ILE A 134 -3.27 -6.14 5.80
CA ILE A 134 -2.42 -6.73 4.77
C ILE A 134 -3.25 -7.17 3.57
N PHE A 135 -4.35 -7.89 3.81
CA PHE A 135 -5.23 -8.35 2.74
C PHE A 135 -5.88 -7.18 2.00
N SER A 136 -6.34 -6.15 2.71
CA SER A 136 -6.92 -4.97 2.06
C SER A 136 -5.87 -4.15 1.29
N GLY A 137 -4.62 -4.08 1.76
CA GLY A 137 -3.51 -3.46 1.03
C GLY A 137 -3.17 -4.20 -0.28
N LEU A 138 -2.99 -5.52 -0.22
CA LEU A 138 -2.70 -6.37 -1.39
C LEU A 138 -3.83 -6.31 -2.43
N LEU A 139 -5.08 -6.44 -1.99
CA LEU A 139 -6.25 -6.37 -2.87
C LEU A 139 -6.43 -4.96 -3.45
N GLY A 140 -6.15 -3.91 -2.67
CA GLY A 140 -6.19 -2.53 -3.16
C GLY A 140 -5.14 -2.27 -4.24
N ALA A 141 -3.91 -2.73 -4.02
CA ALA A 141 -2.79 -2.58 -4.96
C ALA A 141 -3.08 -3.27 -6.30
N GLY A 142 -3.56 -4.52 -6.27
CA GLY A 142 -3.91 -5.23 -7.51
C GLY A 142 -5.07 -4.58 -8.28
N ILE A 143 -6.10 -4.08 -7.59
CA ILE A 143 -7.19 -3.33 -8.23
C ILE A 143 -6.67 -2.03 -8.84
N PHE A 144 -5.81 -1.30 -8.12
CA PHE A 144 -5.23 -0.06 -8.64
C PHE A 144 -4.42 -0.30 -9.92
N VAL A 145 -3.56 -1.32 -9.96
CA VAL A 145 -2.77 -1.65 -11.15
C VAL A 145 -3.67 -2.08 -12.31
N THR A 146 -4.63 -2.96 -12.06
CA THR A 146 -5.52 -3.48 -13.13
C THR A 146 -6.50 -2.43 -13.67
N THR A 147 -6.90 -1.44 -12.87
CA THR A 147 -7.84 -0.40 -13.31
C THR A 147 -7.13 0.85 -13.81
N VAL A 148 -6.27 1.46 -12.99
CA VAL A 148 -5.65 2.75 -13.29
C VAL A 148 -4.45 2.58 -14.22
N VAL A 149 -3.53 1.66 -13.90
CA VAL A 149 -2.29 1.50 -14.70
C VAL A 149 -2.62 0.91 -16.06
N VAL A 150 -3.29 -0.25 -16.11
CA VAL A 150 -3.70 -0.84 -17.40
C VAL A 150 -4.60 0.12 -18.17
N GLY A 151 -5.58 0.76 -17.52
CA GLY A 151 -6.44 1.77 -18.15
C GLY A 151 -5.64 2.93 -18.78
N SER A 152 -4.64 3.46 -18.07
CA SER A 152 -3.77 4.52 -18.58
C SER A 152 -2.92 4.07 -19.78
N VAL A 153 -2.41 2.84 -19.76
CA VAL A 153 -1.64 2.25 -20.87
C VAL A 153 -2.53 2.04 -22.10
N LEU A 154 -3.79 1.65 -21.92
CA LEU A 154 -4.74 1.52 -23.03
C LEU A 154 -5.12 2.86 -23.66
N LEU A 155 -5.16 3.94 -22.87
CA LEU A 155 -5.46 5.28 -23.36
C LEU A 155 -4.26 5.92 -24.07
N THR A 156 -3.04 5.63 -23.61
CA THR A 156 -1.81 6.26 -24.12
C THR A 156 -1.07 5.43 -25.16
N GLY A 157 -1.21 4.11 -25.12
CA GLY A 157 -0.50 3.17 -25.97
C GLY A 157 -1.30 2.69 -27.17
N GLN A 158 -0.64 2.55 -28.32
CA GLN A 158 -1.20 1.96 -29.53
C GLN A 158 -1.05 0.42 -29.56
N PHE A 159 -1.19 -0.22 -28.40
CA PHE A 159 -0.96 -1.67 -28.26
C PHE A 159 -2.28 -2.43 -28.34
N GLU A 160 -2.31 -3.48 -29.17
CA GLU A 160 -3.42 -4.43 -29.15
C GLU A 160 -3.30 -5.32 -27.91
N VAL A 161 -4.34 -5.25 -27.08
CA VAL A 161 -4.37 -6.00 -25.81
C VAL A 161 -4.53 -7.48 -26.10
N MET A 162 -3.61 -8.30 -25.59
CA MET A 162 -3.76 -9.75 -25.65
C MET A 162 -4.89 -10.16 -24.68
N GLN A 163 -6.10 -10.34 -25.23
CA GLN A 163 -7.32 -10.54 -24.44
C GLN A 163 -7.31 -11.82 -23.60
N ARG A 164 -6.64 -12.88 -24.07
CA ARG A 164 -6.59 -14.18 -23.38
C ARG A 164 -5.84 -14.12 -22.03
N PRO A 165 -4.59 -13.61 -21.95
CA PRO A 165 -3.91 -13.37 -20.69
C PRO A 165 -4.68 -12.41 -19.79
N LEU A 166 -5.20 -11.30 -20.33
CA LEU A 166 -5.93 -10.32 -19.53
C LEU A 166 -7.17 -10.94 -18.86
N MET A 167 -7.99 -11.67 -19.63
CA MET A 167 -9.15 -12.38 -19.06
C MET A 167 -8.73 -13.42 -18.03
N ARG A 168 -7.63 -14.14 -18.25
CA ARG A 168 -7.10 -15.10 -17.28
C ARG A 168 -6.71 -14.40 -15.98
N ASP A 169 -5.99 -13.29 -16.07
CA ASP A 169 -5.49 -12.56 -14.90
C ASP A 169 -6.66 -11.94 -14.10
N ILE A 170 -7.67 -11.37 -14.80
CA ILE A 170 -8.91 -10.87 -14.18
C ILE A 170 -9.69 -12.01 -13.52
N ALA A 171 -9.83 -13.17 -14.18
CA ALA A 171 -10.56 -14.31 -13.63
C ALA A 171 -9.89 -14.86 -12.36
N PHE A 172 -8.56 -14.97 -12.35
CA PHE A 172 -7.80 -15.34 -11.15
C PHE A 172 -7.99 -14.32 -10.03
N TYR A 173 -8.00 -13.03 -10.37
CA TYR A 173 -8.20 -11.97 -9.38
C TYR A 173 -9.59 -11.99 -8.74
N ILE A 174 -10.64 -12.19 -9.55
CA ILE A 174 -12.02 -12.36 -9.07
C ILE A 174 -12.13 -13.61 -8.19
N GLY A 175 -11.54 -14.73 -8.62
CA GLY A 175 -11.51 -15.97 -7.84
C GLY A 175 -10.81 -15.80 -6.49
N ALA A 176 -9.66 -15.12 -6.46
CA ALA A 176 -8.94 -14.82 -5.23
C ALA A 176 -9.76 -13.93 -4.29
N THR A 177 -10.39 -12.89 -4.82
CA THR A 177 -11.25 -11.98 -4.04
C THR A 177 -12.45 -12.72 -3.45
N PHE A 178 -13.08 -13.60 -4.24
CA PHE A 178 -14.19 -14.44 -3.79
C PHE A 178 -13.77 -15.41 -2.69
N MET A 179 -12.60 -16.03 -2.82
CA MET A 179 -12.05 -16.91 -1.79
C MET A 179 -11.77 -16.16 -0.49
N VAL A 180 -11.19 -14.94 -0.57
CA VAL A 180 -10.97 -14.09 0.60
C VAL A 180 -12.30 -13.72 1.27
N TRP A 181 -13.32 -13.38 0.48
CA TRP A 181 -14.66 -13.10 1.01
C TRP A 181 -15.31 -14.30 1.71
N PHE A 182 -15.02 -15.53 1.29
CA PHE A 182 -15.52 -16.73 1.96
C PHE A 182 -14.77 -17.06 3.27
N ILE A 183 -13.52 -16.63 3.40
CA ILE A 183 -12.66 -16.89 4.56
C ILE A 183 -12.90 -15.89 5.69
N ILE A 184 -13.26 -14.64 5.36
CA ILE A 184 -13.58 -13.55 6.30
C ILE A 184 -15.03 -13.65 6.75
#